data_AF-A0A9P7VN88-F1
#
_entry.id   AF-A0A9P7VN88-F1
#
_cell.length_a   1.000
_cell.length_b   1.000
_cell.length_c   1.000
_cell.angle_alpha   90.00
_cell.angle_beta   90.00
_cell.angle_gamma   90.00
#
_symmetry.space_group_name_H-M   'P 1'
#
loop_
_entity.id
_entity.type
_entity.pdbx_description
1 polymer ?
#
loop_
_entity_poly.entity_id
_entity_poly.type
_entity_poly.pdbx_seq_one_letter_code
_entity_poly.pdbx_strand_id
1 'polypeptide(L)'
;MSVSSNVTYIVDDSDSAIGYLCASTHQRVTNSYFHDTWTSIASTNCADGWFQYKFNGTKVYIFSPNTEYGQNYTVNMDSAGALIEYGNGIYTSGLLHDGEHTVIYAIGHEELHPAFDYLTVQAGSSTQMKGRTVIVDDYDPDITFSGNWSNVAFYPTKFDYSTGTYQSTAHWSNTAGDSLSFRFYGSSVAVYGIISNTTDTDGSIVISYSVDAEKATTSVSSANGTNQPIPMAQLFSVNVPDGLHTLVVNVTFVLNLRQIGIDFITYNASFESIDSMPSLSDSPVSTTSSSKTTNVGAIAGSVVGGVVFVTIFALFLYIFKKRTYQRRRTRAAAVVIGRNYNPHLDAKHQPIIEAYQMRDQKALP
;
A
#
# COMPACT_ATOMS: atom_id res chain seq x y z
N MET A 1 -24.18 5.21 26.89
CA MET A 1 -24.31 6.24 25.85
C MET A 1 -23.34 5.85 24.76
N SER A 2 -23.84 5.22 23.70
CA SER A 2 -23.03 4.90 22.53
C SER A 2 -22.66 6.21 21.87
N VAL A 3 -21.38 6.52 21.74
CA VAL A 3 -20.94 7.64 20.89
C VAL A 3 -21.34 7.22 19.49
N SER A 4 -22.29 7.92 18.88
CA SER A 4 -22.58 7.74 17.46
C SER A 4 -21.29 8.08 16.71
N SER A 5 -20.61 7.08 16.16
CA SER A 5 -19.56 7.32 15.17
C SER A 5 -20.20 8.08 14.01
N ASN A 6 -19.54 9.13 13.53
CA ASN A 6 -20.02 9.90 12.38
C ASN A 6 -19.74 9.10 11.10
N VAL A 7 -20.53 8.05 10.86
CA VAL A 7 -20.38 7.20 9.68
C VAL A 7 -20.71 8.01 8.43
N THR A 8 -19.77 8.05 7.49
CA THR A 8 -19.91 8.77 6.21
C THR A 8 -19.73 7.79 5.07
N TYR A 9 -20.60 7.85 4.05
CA TYR A 9 -20.40 7.08 2.83
C TYR A 9 -20.03 7.99 1.66
N ILE A 10 -19.22 7.45 0.76
CA ILE A 10 -18.79 8.11 -0.48
C ILE A 10 -19.63 7.63 -1.66
N VAL A 11 -19.90 8.54 -2.59
CA VAL A 11 -20.60 8.30 -3.85
C VAL A 11 -19.72 8.85 -4.95
N ASP A 12 -19.24 7.93 -5.76
CA ASP A 12 -18.38 8.17 -6.92
C ASP A 12 -19.13 8.90 -8.03
N ASP A 13 -18.47 9.73 -8.83
CA ASP A 13 -19.08 10.44 -9.97
C ASP A 13 -19.75 9.48 -10.97
N SER A 14 -19.28 8.25 -11.08
CA SER A 14 -19.87 7.23 -11.95
C SER A 14 -21.07 6.49 -11.34
N ASP A 15 -21.50 6.82 -10.12
CA ASP A 15 -22.64 6.17 -9.47
C ASP A 15 -23.96 6.47 -10.23
N SER A 16 -24.68 5.40 -10.55
CA SER A 16 -25.96 5.46 -11.28
C SER A 16 -27.07 6.27 -10.59
N ALA A 17 -26.95 6.52 -9.28
CA ALA A 17 -27.89 7.35 -8.52
C ALA A 17 -27.65 8.87 -8.73
N ILE A 18 -26.53 9.26 -9.33
CA ILE A 18 -26.27 10.64 -9.74
C ILE A 18 -27.02 10.91 -11.04
N GLY A 19 -27.92 11.89 -11.00
CA GLY A 19 -28.63 12.37 -12.18
C GLY A 19 -27.89 13.54 -12.82
N TYR A 20 -27.20 13.33 -13.94
CA TYR A 20 -26.65 14.44 -14.73
C TYR A 20 -27.76 15.15 -15.49
N LEU A 21 -27.93 16.44 -15.19
CA LEU A 21 -29.01 17.30 -15.68
C LEU A 21 -28.64 18.04 -16.97
N CYS A 22 -27.36 18.08 -17.32
CA CYS A 22 -26.85 18.66 -18.55
C CYS A 22 -25.83 17.72 -19.22
N ALA A 23 -25.45 18.03 -20.45
CA ALA A 23 -24.44 17.26 -21.18
C ALA A 23 -23.11 17.25 -20.40
N SER A 24 -22.59 16.05 -20.14
CA SER A 24 -21.39 15.82 -19.33
C SER A 24 -20.43 14.87 -20.03
N THR A 25 -19.13 15.02 -19.75
CA THR A 25 -18.07 14.11 -20.21
C THR A 25 -17.56 13.31 -19.03
N HIS A 26 -17.64 11.99 -19.11
CA HIS A 26 -17.10 11.06 -18.11
C HIS A 26 -15.74 10.56 -18.58
N GLN A 27 -14.73 10.61 -17.72
CA GLN A 27 -13.37 10.25 -18.08
C GLN A 27 -12.75 9.32 -17.05
N ARG A 28 -11.97 8.35 -17.55
CA ARG A 28 -11.00 7.63 -16.74
C ARG A 28 -9.68 8.40 -16.78
N VAL A 29 -9.14 8.67 -15.60
CA VAL A 29 -7.88 9.39 -15.37
C VAL A 29 -6.83 8.43 -14.83
N THR A 30 -5.60 8.90 -14.72
CA THR A 30 -4.49 8.07 -14.25
C THR A 30 -4.17 8.42 -12.80
N ASN A 31 -4.48 7.50 -11.89
CA ASN A 31 -3.99 7.43 -10.51
C ASN A 31 -4.30 8.62 -9.58
N SER A 32 -5.06 9.62 -10.02
CA SER A 32 -5.64 10.66 -9.17
C SER A 32 -7.15 10.56 -9.31
N TYR A 33 -7.93 10.99 -8.32
CA TYR A 33 -9.40 10.86 -8.21
C TYR A 33 -9.90 9.50 -7.70
N PHE A 34 -11.05 9.49 -7.05
CA PHE A 34 -11.67 8.27 -6.53
C PHE A 34 -12.02 7.34 -7.70
N HIS A 35 -11.64 6.05 -7.57
CA HIS A 35 -11.70 5.03 -8.64
C HIS A 35 -11.12 5.41 -10.02
N ASP A 36 -10.21 6.40 -10.05
CA ASP A 36 -9.60 6.92 -11.27
C ASP A 36 -10.63 7.47 -12.27
N THR A 37 -11.75 8.03 -11.80
CA THR A 37 -12.77 8.67 -12.65
C THR A 37 -13.05 10.10 -12.24
N TRP A 38 -13.49 10.89 -13.21
CA TRP A 38 -14.08 12.20 -12.96
C TRP A 38 -15.05 12.53 -14.09
N THR A 39 -15.97 13.43 -13.79
CA THR A 39 -16.94 13.94 -14.73
C THR A 39 -16.82 15.45 -14.83
N SER A 40 -16.91 15.98 -16.05
CA SER A 40 -16.93 17.42 -16.35
C SER A 40 -18.16 17.79 -17.16
N ILE A 41 -18.46 19.10 -17.25
CA ILE A 41 -19.47 19.61 -18.17
C ILE A 41 -19.01 19.46 -19.63
N ALA A 42 -19.97 19.26 -20.53
CA ALA A 42 -19.77 19.27 -21.98
C ALA A 42 -20.60 20.38 -22.67
N SER A 43 -21.19 21.29 -21.89
CA SER A 43 -22.00 22.40 -22.37
C SER A 43 -22.00 23.57 -21.36
N THR A 44 -22.12 24.81 -21.85
CA THR A 44 -22.38 26.01 -21.01
C THR A 44 -23.79 26.01 -20.39
N ASN A 45 -24.70 25.17 -20.88
CA ASN A 45 -26.10 25.10 -20.42
C ASN A 45 -26.28 24.28 -19.13
N CYS A 46 -25.31 24.33 -18.23
CA CYS A 46 -25.32 23.62 -16.95
C CYS A 46 -25.64 24.57 -15.76
N ALA A 47 -26.01 25.83 -16.05
CA ALA A 47 -26.28 26.88 -15.06
C ALA A 47 -27.53 26.63 -14.19
N ASP A 48 -28.53 25.93 -14.74
CA ASP A 48 -29.76 25.55 -14.01
C ASP A 48 -29.59 24.23 -13.23
N GLY A 49 -28.50 23.51 -13.47
CA GLY A 49 -28.18 22.22 -12.87
C GLY A 49 -27.20 21.44 -13.71
N TRP A 50 -26.12 20.96 -13.09
CA TRP A 50 -25.19 20.02 -13.71
C TRP A 50 -25.49 18.60 -13.27
N PHE A 51 -25.54 18.34 -11.97
CA PHE A 51 -25.93 17.04 -11.43
C PHE A 51 -26.82 17.20 -10.21
N GLN A 52 -27.62 16.17 -9.97
CA GLN A 52 -28.44 16.02 -8.78
C GLN A 52 -28.11 14.72 -8.06
N TYR A 53 -28.22 14.75 -6.74
CA TYR A 53 -28.16 13.55 -5.91
C TYR A 53 -29.23 13.58 -4.84
N LYS A 54 -29.89 12.44 -4.66
CA LYS A 54 -30.93 12.24 -3.65
C LYS A 54 -30.41 11.30 -2.58
N PHE A 55 -30.46 11.70 -1.32
CA PHE A 55 -29.84 10.97 -0.22
C PHE A 55 -30.66 10.99 1.06
N ASN A 56 -30.48 9.97 1.89
CA ASN A 56 -30.88 10.03 3.30
C ASN A 56 -29.64 10.28 4.15
N GLY A 57 -29.67 11.27 5.04
CA GLY A 57 -28.55 11.56 5.93
C GLY A 57 -28.67 12.92 6.62
N THR A 58 -27.57 13.37 7.21
CA THR A 58 -27.53 14.58 8.04
C THR A 58 -26.55 15.63 7.52
N LYS A 59 -25.76 15.33 6.50
CA LYS A 59 -24.83 16.28 5.87
C LYS A 59 -24.41 15.75 4.50
N VAL A 60 -24.21 16.65 3.54
CA VAL A 60 -23.55 16.33 2.26
C VAL A 60 -22.31 17.21 2.08
N TYR A 61 -21.27 16.61 1.50
CA TYR A 61 -20.06 17.28 1.05
C TYR A 61 -19.81 16.91 -0.41
N ILE A 62 -19.49 17.89 -1.26
CA ILE A 62 -19.25 17.69 -2.69
C ILE A 62 -17.82 18.11 -2.99
N PHE A 63 -17.07 17.23 -3.65
CA PHE A 63 -15.74 17.52 -4.18
C PHE A 63 -15.83 17.63 -5.71
N SER A 64 -15.95 18.88 -6.18
CA SER A 64 -15.96 19.20 -7.61
C SER A 64 -14.95 20.30 -7.92
N PRO A 65 -13.64 20.07 -7.73
CA PRO A 65 -12.66 21.12 -7.85
C PRO A 65 -12.66 21.82 -9.21
N ASN A 66 -12.47 23.15 -9.18
CA ASN A 66 -12.30 23.97 -10.36
C ASN A 66 -10.81 24.16 -10.67
N THR A 67 -10.45 24.30 -11.96
CA THR A 67 -9.07 24.52 -12.39
C THR A 67 -8.52 25.92 -12.04
N GLU A 68 -9.38 26.85 -11.63
CA GLU A 68 -9.02 28.21 -11.20
C GLU A 68 -9.83 28.70 -9.98
N TYR A 69 -9.20 29.50 -9.13
CA TYR A 69 -9.83 30.07 -7.92
C TYR A 69 -10.78 31.24 -8.22
N GLY A 70 -11.77 31.42 -7.35
CA GLY A 70 -12.63 32.61 -7.33
C GLY A 70 -13.86 32.50 -8.21
N GLN A 71 -14.25 31.28 -8.56
CA GLN A 71 -15.33 31.01 -9.49
C GLN A 71 -16.63 30.68 -8.76
N ASN A 72 -17.74 31.10 -9.36
CA ASN A 72 -19.07 30.89 -8.78
C ASN A 72 -19.62 29.55 -9.22
N TYR A 73 -20.23 28.85 -8.28
CA TYR A 73 -21.09 27.71 -8.55
C TYR A 73 -22.37 27.89 -7.74
N THR A 74 -23.43 27.15 -8.08
CA THR A 74 -24.66 27.21 -7.31
C THR A 74 -25.04 25.85 -6.76
N VAL A 75 -25.58 25.88 -5.54
CA VAL A 75 -26.12 24.69 -4.89
C VAL A 75 -27.54 24.97 -4.45
N ASN A 76 -28.46 24.11 -4.85
CA ASN A 76 -29.85 24.15 -4.42
C ASN A 76 -30.14 22.90 -3.58
N MET A 77 -30.32 23.10 -2.28
CA MET A 77 -30.71 22.06 -1.34
C MET A 77 -32.23 22.08 -1.17
N ASP A 78 -32.89 20.94 -1.35
CA ASP A 78 -34.32 20.71 -1.08
C ASP A 78 -35.27 21.74 -1.71
N SER A 79 -34.89 22.31 -2.86
CA SER A 79 -35.64 23.38 -3.53
C SER A 79 -35.83 24.64 -2.66
N ALA A 80 -34.98 24.85 -1.64
CA ALA A 80 -35.00 26.03 -0.79
C ALA A 80 -34.55 27.32 -1.52
N GLY A 81 -34.00 27.17 -2.73
CA GLY A 81 -33.45 28.25 -3.54
C GLY A 81 -31.95 28.05 -3.77
N ALA A 82 -31.47 28.44 -4.94
CA ALA A 82 -30.06 28.31 -5.29
C ALA A 82 -29.20 29.30 -4.48
N LEU A 83 -28.25 28.76 -3.73
CA LEU A 83 -27.19 29.53 -3.07
C LEU A 83 -26.04 29.70 -4.05
N ILE A 84 -25.57 30.93 -4.23
CA ILE A 84 -24.34 31.21 -4.97
C ILE A 84 -23.18 31.07 -4.01
N GLU A 85 -22.28 30.16 -4.33
CA GLU A 85 -21.05 29.92 -3.58
C GLU A 85 -19.84 30.39 -4.39
N TYR A 86 -18.77 30.74 -3.68
CA TYR A 86 -17.53 31.23 -4.26
C TYR A 86 -16.37 30.37 -3.79
N GLY A 87 -15.52 29.93 -4.72
CA GLY A 87 -14.28 29.29 -4.32
C GLY A 87 -13.75 28.30 -5.34
N ASN A 88 -13.41 27.11 -4.84
CA ASN A 88 -12.73 26.05 -5.58
C ASN A 88 -13.66 24.90 -5.95
N GLY A 89 -15.00 25.05 -5.89
CA GLY A 89 -15.94 23.98 -6.25
C GLY A 89 -16.15 22.91 -5.18
N ILE A 90 -15.72 23.17 -3.94
CA ILE A 90 -16.00 22.33 -2.77
C ILE A 90 -17.19 22.90 -1.99
N TYR A 91 -18.21 22.09 -1.76
CA TYR A 91 -19.41 22.49 -1.02
C TYR A 91 -19.65 21.62 0.22
N THR A 92 -20.20 22.21 1.29
CA THR A 92 -20.76 21.47 2.43
C THR A 92 -22.08 22.06 2.88
N SER A 93 -23.08 21.22 3.15
CA SER A 93 -24.43 21.65 3.51
C SER A 93 -24.58 22.24 4.91
N GLY A 94 -23.59 22.08 5.78
CA GLY A 94 -23.82 22.16 7.23
C GLY A 94 -24.68 20.99 7.73
N LEU A 95 -25.09 21.03 8.99
CA LEU A 95 -25.93 19.98 9.60
C LEU A 95 -27.37 20.12 9.14
N LEU A 96 -27.92 19.05 8.58
CA LEU A 96 -29.30 18.86 8.18
C LEU A 96 -30.04 17.99 9.21
N HIS A 97 -31.36 18.04 9.19
CA HIS A 97 -32.16 17.04 9.91
C HIS A 97 -31.96 15.67 9.28
N ASP A 98 -31.97 14.59 10.05
CA ASP A 98 -31.95 13.25 9.46
C ASP A 98 -33.22 13.02 8.64
N GLY A 99 -33.04 12.60 7.39
CA GLY A 99 -34.12 12.36 6.46
C GLY A 99 -33.65 12.40 5.01
N GLU A 100 -34.63 12.38 4.12
CA GLU A 100 -34.42 12.46 2.67
C GLU A 100 -34.16 13.92 2.23
N HIS A 101 -33.11 14.11 1.44
CA HIS A 101 -32.68 15.38 0.89
C HIS A 101 -32.37 15.24 -0.61
N THR A 102 -32.44 16.35 -1.33
CA THR A 102 -31.97 16.47 -2.72
C THR A 102 -31.02 17.65 -2.83
N VAL A 103 -29.84 17.40 -3.38
CA VAL A 103 -28.89 18.45 -3.78
C VAL A 103 -28.84 18.54 -5.29
N ILE A 104 -28.89 19.77 -5.80
CA ILE A 104 -28.59 20.09 -7.21
C ILE A 104 -27.38 21.01 -7.21
N TYR A 105 -26.31 20.59 -7.88
CA TYR A 105 -25.10 21.37 -8.09
C TYR A 105 -25.07 21.87 -9.53
N ALA A 106 -24.79 23.14 -9.74
CA ALA A 106 -24.78 23.76 -11.07
C ALA A 106 -23.53 24.60 -11.31
N ILE A 107 -23.12 24.62 -12.58
CA ILE A 107 -21.99 25.40 -13.07
C ILE A 107 -22.29 25.86 -14.50
N GLY A 108 -22.08 27.14 -14.82
CA GLY A 108 -22.67 27.74 -16.03
C GLY A 108 -21.70 28.14 -17.12
N HIS A 109 -20.41 27.84 -17.01
CA HIS A 109 -19.40 28.43 -17.90
C HIS A 109 -18.33 27.40 -18.31
N GLU A 110 -18.18 27.17 -19.62
CA GLU A 110 -17.29 26.14 -20.19
C GLU A 110 -15.80 26.42 -19.94
N GLU A 111 -15.42 27.68 -19.70
CA GLU A 111 -14.04 28.02 -19.33
C GLU A 111 -13.66 27.52 -17.92
N LEU A 112 -14.61 26.98 -17.13
CA LEU A 112 -14.39 26.59 -15.74
C LEU A 112 -13.81 25.18 -15.54
N HIS A 113 -13.76 24.35 -16.60
CA HIS A 113 -13.26 22.97 -16.59
C HIS A 113 -13.40 22.24 -15.23
N PRO A 114 -14.60 22.17 -14.64
CA PRO A 114 -14.81 21.59 -13.31
C PRO A 114 -14.56 20.09 -13.34
N ALA A 115 -14.02 19.54 -12.26
CA ALA A 115 -13.81 18.11 -12.14
C ALA A 115 -14.60 17.52 -10.98
N PHE A 116 -15.80 16.99 -11.23
CA PHE A 116 -16.57 16.30 -10.20
C PHE A 116 -16.06 14.86 -10.05
N ASP A 117 -15.66 14.54 -8.83
CA ASP A 117 -15.02 13.26 -8.46
C ASP A 117 -15.95 12.44 -7.56
N TYR A 118 -16.36 13.02 -6.44
CA TYR A 118 -17.26 12.36 -5.51
C TYR A 118 -18.07 13.35 -4.69
N LEU A 119 -19.10 12.82 -4.06
CA LEU A 119 -19.73 13.43 -2.90
C LEU A 119 -19.71 12.45 -1.74
N THR A 120 -19.82 12.98 -0.52
CA THR A 120 -19.98 12.17 0.68
C THR A 120 -21.21 12.60 1.45
N VAL A 121 -21.81 11.64 2.15
CA VAL A 121 -22.99 11.88 2.98
C VAL A 121 -22.74 11.31 4.36
N GLN A 122 -22.90 12.16 5.37
CA GLN A 122 -22.93 11.71 6.76
C GLN A 122 -24.26 11.01 7.01
N ALA A 123 -24.20 9.73 7.37
CA ALA A 123 -25.37 8.91 7.61
C ALA A 123 -26.13 9.39 8.86
N GLY A 124 -27.45 9.31 8.80
CA GLY A 124 -28.34 9.39 9.96
C GLY A 124 -29.05 8.07 10.19
N SER A 125 -29.95 8.00 11.18
CA SER A 125 -30.70 6.78 11.51
C SER A 125 -31.59 6.32 10.34
N SER A 126 -32.00 7.25 9.46
CA SER A 126 -32.79 6.98 8.26
C SER A 126 -31.98 6.46 7.07
N THR A 127 -30.64 6.46 7.14
CA THR A 127 -29.77 6.07 6.04
C THR A 127 -29.64 4.56 5.96
N GLN A 128 -30.00 3.97 4.82
CA GLN A 128 -29.70 2.58 4.48
C GLN A 128 -28.21 2.44 4.15
N MET A 129 -27.47 1.69 4.96
CA MET A 129 -26.01 1.59 4.89
C MET A 129 -25.50 0.35 4.17
N LYS A 130 -26.25 -0.76 4.19
CA LYS A 130 -25.77 -2.01 3.62
C LYS A 130 -25.46 -1.88 2.14
N GLY A 131 -24.25 -2.30 1.75
CA GLY A 131 -23.74 -2.20 0.39
C GLY A 131 -23.23 -0.81 -0.01
N ARG A 132 -23.32 0.20 0.87
CA ARG A 132 -22.66 1.49 0.64
C ARG A 132 -21.18 1.42 0.98
N THR A 133 -20.38 2.16 0.24
CA THR A 133 -18.95 2.36 0.52
C THR A 133 -18.81 3.42 1.62
N VAL A 134 -18.46 2.99 2.83
CA VAL A 134 -18.09 3.89 3.92
C VAL A 134 -16.69 4.43 3.65
N ILE A 135 -16.49 5.73 3.89
CA ILE A 135 -15.20 6.41 3.86
C ILE A 135 -14.83 6.83 5.29
N VAL A 136 -13.59 6.56 5.67
CA VAL A 136 -13.04 6.84 7.00
C VAL A 136 -11.77 7.65 6.81
N ASP A 137 -11.82 8.90 7.27
CA ASP A 137 -10.72 9.86 7.22
C ASP A 137 -9.53 9.40 8.07
N ASP A 138 -8.31 9.76 7.71
CA ASP A 138 -7.11 9.44 8.49
C ASP A 138 -7.11 10.04 9.90
N TYR A 139 -7.90 11.09 10.16
CA TYR A 139 -8.09 11.64 11.52
C TYR A 139 -9.20 10.95 12.33
N ASP A 140 -9.85 9.93 11.77
CA ASP A 140 -10.90 9.20 12.49
C ASP A 140 -10.32 8.48 13.73
N PRO A 141 -10.92 8.66 14.92
CA PRO A 141 -10.42 8.06 16.16
C PRO A 141 -10.47 6.53 16.19
N ASP A 142 -11.21 5.88 15.29
CA ASP A 142 -11.22 4.43 15.15
C ASP A 142 -9.95 3.90 14.44
N ILE A 143 -9.13 4.78 13.85
CA ILE A 143 -7.81 4.43 13.31
C ILE A 143 -6.74 4.66 14.39
N THR A 144 -6.02 3.59 14.74
CA THR A 144 -4.90 3.67 15.68
C THR A 144 -3.58 3.62 14.94
N PHE A 145 -2.86 4.75 14.94
CA PHE A 145 -1.49 4.84 14.45
C PHE A 145 -0.48 4.53 15.56
N SER A 146 0.60 3.83 15.22
CA SER A 146 1.71 3.47 16.11
C SER A 146 3.05 3.73 15.42
N GLY A 147 4.00 4.32 16.13
CA GLY A 147 5.31 4.71 15.60
C GLY A 147 5.46 6.21 15.45
N ASN A 148 6.17 6.65 14.42
CA ASN A 148 6.55 8.06 14.19
C ASN A 148 5.74 8.72 13.07
N TRP A 149 4.44 8.40 12.98
CA TRP A 149 3.54 9.05 12.03
C TRP A 149 3.47 10.57 12.27
N SER A 150 3.36 11.32 11.20
CA SER A 150 3.28 12.79 11.22
C SER A 150 2.10 13.27 10.38
N ASN A 151 1.39 14.29 10.86
CA ASN A 151 0.26 14.87 10.13
C ASN A 151 0.71 15.91 9.09
N VAL A 152 2.02 16.03 8.92
CA VAL A 152 2.68 16.89 7.94
C VAL A 152 3.71 16.04 7.19
N ALA A 153 3.74 16.17 5.86
CA ALA A 153 4.71 15.48 5.04
C ALA A 153 6.15 15.84 5.45
N PHE A 154 7.03 14.84 5.52
CA PHE A 154 8.46 15.02 5.82
C PHE A 154 9.18 15.75 4.68
N TYR A 155 8.70 15.56 3.45
CA TYR A 155 9.16 16.26 2.26
C TYR A 155 8.01 17.00 1.59
N PRO A 156 8.25 18.20 1.01
CA PRO A 156 7.21 19.00 0.37
C PRO A 156 6.45 18.20 -0.69
N THR A 157 5.16 18.02 -0.46
CA THR A 157 4.24 17.39 -1.39
C THR A 157 3.25 18.46 -1.84
N LYS A 158 3.17 18.70 -3.15
CA LYS A 158 2.29 19.71 -3.74
C LYS A 158 1.39 19.04 -4.77
N PHE A 159 0.09 19.18 -4.59
CA PHE A 159 -0.93 18.72 -5.54
C PHE A 159 -1.24 19.82 -6.57
N ASP A 160 -1.89 19.42 -7.66
CA ASP A 160 -2.47 20.41 -8.57
C ASP A 160 -3.74 21.04 -7.95
N TYR A 161 -4.39 21.97 -8.66
CA TYR A 161 -5.59 22.63 -8.15
C TYR A 161 -6.83 21.73 -8.11
N SER A 162 -6.83 20.68 -8.93
CA SER A 162 -7.95 19.77 -9.15
C SER A 162 -7.85 18.46 -8.36
N THR A 163 -6.77 18.27 -7.60
CA THR A 163 -6.46 17.06 -6.85
C THR A 163 -6.01 17.42 -5.45
N GLY A 164 -6.17 16.50 -4.52
CA GLY A 164 -5.82 16.72 -3.13
C GLY A 164 -6.14 15.51 -2.28
N THR A 165 -6.01 15.66 -0.98
CA THR A 165 -6.39 14.61 -0.03
C THR A 165 -7.83 14.79 0.42
N TYR A 166 -8.45 13.70 0.88
CA TYR A 166 -9.74 13.78 1.53
C TYR A 166 -9.63 14.68 2.77
N GLN A 167 -10.60 15.58 2.92
CA GLN A 167 -10.65 16.61 3.99
C GLN A 167 -9.37 17.44 4.20
N SER A 168 -8.46 17.47 3.21
CA SER A 168 -7.15 18.15 3.33
C SER A 168 -6.27 17.61 4.47
N THR A 169 -6.41 16.34 4.81
CA THR A 169 -5.63 15.65 5.85
C THR A 169 -4.79 14.50 5.26
N ALA A 170 -3.79 14.01 6.01
CA ALA A 170 -3.03 12.80 5.72
C ALA A 170 -2.07 12.49 6.87
N HIS A 171 -1.89 11.21 7.20
CA HIS A 171 -0.87 10.72 8.11
C HIS A 171 0.32 10.16 7.32
N TRP A 172 1.50 10.72 7.56
CA TRP A 172 2.73 10.45 6.82
C TRP A 172 3.67 9.57 7.61
N SER A 173 4.35 8.64 6.92
CA SER A 173 5.47 7.89 7.46
C SER A 173 6.60 7.76 6.44
N ASN A 174 7.83 7.78 6.95
CA ASN A 174 9.06 7.42 6.26
C ASN A 174 9.91 6.45 7.12
N THR A 175 9.31 5.78 8.10
CA THR A 175 10.04 4.98 9.09
C THR A 175 9.54 3.54 9.11
N ALA A 176 10.46 2.59 8.86
CA ALA A 176 10.15 1.17 8.98
C ALA A 176 9.83 0.81 10.44
N GLY A 177 8.76 0.05 10.64
CA GLY A 177 8.19 -0.29 11.95
C GLY A 177 6.95 0.52 12.32
N ASP A 178 6.67 1.62 11.61
CA ASP A 178 5.41 2.35 11.75
C ASP A 178 4.22 1.51 11.27
N SER A 179 3.10 1.60 11.97
CA SER A 179 1.91 0.83 11.66
C SER A 179 0.62 1.59 11.93
N LEU A 180 -0.47 1.16 11.31
CA LEU A 180 -1.83 1.55 11.68
C LEU A 180 -2.72 0.30 11.79
N SER A 181 -3.72 0.38 12.66
CA SER A 181 -4.74 -0.64 12.84
C SER A 181 -6.12 0.00 12.76
N PHE A 182 -7.04 -0.65 12.05
CA PHE A 182 -8.41 -0.18 11.87
C PHE A 182 -9.38 -1.37 11.89
N ARG A 183 -10.48 -1.23 12.63
CA ARG A 183 -11.54 -2.26 12.72
C ARG A 183 -12.76 -1.81 11.94
N PHE A 184 -13.35 -2.70 11.15
CA PHE A 184 -14.52 -2.37 10.34
C PHE A 184 -15.52 -3.52 10.30
N TYR A 185 -16.79 -3.20 10.09
CA TYR A 185 -17.85 -4.19 9.87
C TYR A 185 -18.35 -4.13 8.42
N GLY A 186 -17.84 -5.03 7.57
CA GLY A 186 -18.02 -4.92 6.14
C GLY A 186 -17.64 -6.17 5.35
N SER A 187 -17.61 -6.03 4.02
CA SER A 187 -17.31 -7.09 3.04
C SER A 187 -16.13 -6.78 2.11
N SER A 188 -15.52 -5.62 2.26
CA SER A 188 -14.30 -5.24 1.56
C SER A 188 -13.57 -4.17 2.36
N VAL A 189 -12.29 -3.97 2.10
CA VAL A 189 -11.55 -2.81 2.60
C VAL A 189 -10.53 -2.36 1.57
N ALA A 190 -10.35 -1.05 1.43
CA ALA A 190 -9.32 -0.45 0.61
C ALA A 190 -8.63 0.71 1.34
N VAL A 191 -7.34 0.88 1.10
CA VAL A 191 -6.51 1.94 1.70
C VAL A 191 -6.10 2.89 0.59
N TYR A 192 -6.41 4.16 0.77
CA TYR A 192 -6.06 5.24 -0.13
C TYR A 192 -5.03 6.15 0.52
N GLY A 193 -4.18 6.73 -0.31
CA GLY A 193 -3.10 7.57 0.18
C GLY A 193 -2.39 8.32 -0.92
N ILE A 194 -1.19 8.77 -0.59
CA ILE A 194 -0.37 9.61 -1.45
C ILE A 194 0.91 8.89 -1.80
N ILE A 195 1.09 8.57 -3.08
CA ILE A 195 2.39 8.17 -3.60
C ILE A 195 3.19 9.45 -3.85
N SER A 196 4.15 9.74 -2.97
CA SER A 196 4.91 10.99 -3.06
C SER A 196 5.78 11.04 -4.31
N ASN A 197 6.06 12.25 -4.79
CA ASN A 197 7.19 12.46 -5.67
C ASN A 197 8.52 12.25 -4.90
N THR A 198 9.59 12.00 -5.63
CA THR A 198 10.95 11.97 -5.07
C THR A 198 11.93 12.47 -6.12
N THR A 199 12.92 13.25 -5.70
CA THR A 199 14.06 13.61 -6.54
C THR A 199 15.12 12.50 -6.59
N ASP A 200 15.02 11.52 -5.69
CA ASP A 200 15.89 10.35 -5.63
C ASP A 200 15.21 9.18 -6.35
N THR A 201 15.70 8.86 -7.54
CA THR A 201 15.13 7.82 -8.43
C THR A 201 15.25 6.41 -7.87
N ASP A 202 16.05 6.21 -6.82
CA ASP A 202 16.33 4.90 -6.24
C ASP A 202 15.58 4.68 -4.91
N GLY A 203 14.72 5.64 -4.50
CA GLY A 203 13.89 5.52 -3.31
C GLY A 203 12.76 4.51 -3.45
N SER A 204 12.52 3.74 -2.38
CA SER A 204 11.41 2.79 -2.29
C SER A 204 10.88 2.66 -0.87
N ILE A 205 9.59 2.37 -0.74
CA ILE A 205 8.92 2.06 0.52
C ILE A 205 8.10 0.79 0.32
N VAL A 206 8.21 -0.15 1.25
CA VAL A 206 7.46 -1.42 1.22
C VAL A 206 6.47 -1.42 2.36
N ILE A 207 5.20 -1.59 2.01
CA ILE A 207 4.07 -1.59 2.93
C ILE A 207 3.44 -2.98 2.91
N SER A 208 3.16 -3.53 4.08
CA SER A 208 2.41 -4.79 4.22
C SER A 208 1.02 -4.54 4.78
N TYR A 209 0.04 -5.26 4.24
CA TYR A 209 -1.37 -5.19 4.61
C TYR A 209 -1.84 -6.57 5.01
N SER A 210 -2.50 -6.70 6.15
CA SER A 210 -3.17 -7.94 6.57
C SER A 210 -4.56 -7.63 7.10
N VAL A 211 -5.52 -8.49 6.79
CA VAL A 211 -6.85 -8.48 7.42
C VAL A 211 -6.97 -9.74 8.27
N ASP A 212 -7.45 -9.62 9.50
CA ASP A 212 -7.71 -10.73 10.45
C ASP A 212 -6.52 -11.65 10.72
N ALA A 213 -5.31 -11.10 10.74
CA ALA A 213 -4.05 -11.85 10.89
C ALA A 213 -3.83 -12.91 9.80
N GLU A 214 -4.50 -12.79 8.65
CA GLU A 214 -4.17 -13.56 7.46
C GLU A 214 -2.80 -13.14 6.89
N LYS A 215 -2.31 -13.92 5.92
CA LYS A 215 -1.00 -13.68 5.30
C LYS A 215 -0.96 -12.28 4.69
N ALA A 216 0.01 -11.49 5.11
CA ALA A 216 0.16 -10.14 4.63
C ALA A 216 0.47 -10.09 3.11
N THR A 217 -0.22 -9.18 2.43
CA THR A 217 0.11 -8.76 1.06
C THR A 217 1.04 -7.56 1.14
N THR A 218 2.12 -7.57 0.36
CA THR A 218 3.09 -6.46 0.33
C THR A 218 2.94 -5.66 -0.96
N SER A 219 2.84 -4.34 -0.85
CA SER A 219 3.01 -3.43 -1.98
C SER A 219 4.32 -2.66 -1.86
N VAL A 220 4.91 -2.35 -3.02
CA VAL A 220 6.14 -1.56 -3.10
C VAL A 220 5.79 -0.28 -3.83
N SER A 221 6.01 0.85 -3.18
CA SER A 221 5.95 2.16 -3.82
C SER A 221 7.37 2.62 -4.12
N SER A 222 7.73 2.61 -5.40
CA SER A 222 9.02 3.06 -5.92
C SER A 222 8.90 4.46 -6.52
N ALA A 223 10.03 5.10 -6.81
CA ALA A 223 10.04 6.33 -7.59
C ALA A 223 9.29 6.14 -8.92
N ASN A 224 8.22 6.92 -9.14
CA ASN A 224 7.35 6.76 -10.31
C ASN A 224 7.93 7.34 -11.61
N GLY A 225 9.18 7.84 -11.61
CA GLY A 225 9.77 8.57 -12.74
C GLY A 225 9.05 9.89 -13.07
N THR A 226 7.90 10.16 -12.45
CA THR A 226 7.13 11.39 -12.53
C THR A 226 7.51 12.31 -11.36
N ASN A 227 7.65 13.60 -11.64
CA ASN A 227 7.97 14.61 -10.61
C ASN A 227 6.74 15.04 -9.78
N GLN A 228 5.57 14.45 -10.04
CA GLN A 228 4.31 14.81 -9.39
C GLN A 228 3.86 13.74 -8.40
N PRO A 229 3.41 14.14 -7.19
CA PRO A 229 2.78 13.23 -6.27
C PRO A 229 1.41 12.79 -6.81
N ILE A 230 0.97 11.64 -6.36
CA ILE A 230 -0.27 11.00 -6.79
C ILE A 230 -1.16 10.86 -5.54
N PRO A 231 -2.09 11.80 -5.29
CA PRO A 231 -3.07 11.69 -4.20
C PRO A 231 -4.18 10.71 -4.55
N MET A 232 -4.97 10.29 -3.55
CA MET A 232 -6.07 9.32 -3.72
C MET A 232 -5.65 8.01 -4.41
N ALA A 233 -4.38 7.65 -4.33
CA ALA A 233 -3.88 6.41 -4.91
C ALA A 233 -4.40 5.23 -4.08
N GLN A 234 -5.05 4.26 -4.73
CA GLN A 234 -5.43 3.00 -4.08
C GLN A 234 -4.18 2.15 -3.82
N LEU A 235 -3.73 2.13 -2.56
CA LEU A 235 -2.51 1.43 -2.14
C LEU A 235 -2.75 -0.07 -1.89
N PHE A 236 -3.96 -0.43 -1.50
CA PHE A 236 -4.40 -1.78 -1.18
C PHE A 236 -5.91 -1.91 -1.30
N SER A 237 -6.39 -3.10 -1.66
CA SER A 237 -7.81 -3.47 -1.59
C SER A 237 -7.99 -4.97 -1.50
N VAL A 238 -8.97 -5.43 -0.72
CA VAL A 238 -9.34 -6.85 -0.63
C VAL A 238 -10.83 -7.01 -0.33
N ASN A 239 -11.45 -8.05 -0.88
CA ASN A 239 -12.79 -8.49 -0.48
C ASN A 239 -12.68 -9.51 0.65
N VAL A 240 -13.57 -9.40 1.64
CA VAL A 240 -13.65 -10.27 2.81
C VAL A 240 -15.09 -10.76 2.98
N PRO A 241 -15.33 -11.86 3.73
CA PRO A 241 -16.70 -12.25 4.09
C PRO A 241 -17.42 -11.10 4.81
N ASP A 242 -18.76 -11.13 4.85
CA ASP A 242 -19.50 -10.19 5.70
C ASP A 242 -19.13 -10.41 7.18
N GLY A 243 -18.63 -9.37 7.85
CA GLY A 243 -18.36 -9.48 9.28
C GLY A 243 -17.52 -8.37 9.86
N LEU A 244 -17.07 -8.60 11.10
CA LEU A 244 -16.15 -7.73 11.82
C LEU A 244 -14.71 -8.14 11.50
N HIS A 245 -13.95 -7.19 10.99
CA HIS A 245 -12.58 -7.39 10.53
C HIS A 245 -11.61 -6.40 11.16
N THR A 246 -10.33 -6.74 11.17
CA THR A 246 -9.24 -5.85 11.55
C THR A 246 -8.21 -5.75 10.44
N LEU A 247 -8.08 -4.56 9.85
CA LEU A 247 -7.00 -4.20 8.94
C LEU A 247 -5.79 -3.76 9.76
N VAL A 248 -4.62 -4.29 9.40
CA VAL A 248 -3.31 -3.83 9.90
C VAL A 248 -2.43 -3.47 8.70
N VAL A 249 -1.85 -2.27 8.74
CA VAL A 249 -0.87 -1.80 7.75
C VAL A 249 0.46 -1.56 8.45
N ASN A 250 1.56 -2.05 7.87
CA ASN A 250 2.90 -1.84 8.41
C ASN A 250 3.85 -1.31 7.33
N VAL A 251 4.61 -0.27 7.66
CA VAL A 251 5.77 0.15 6.88
C VAL A 251 6.92 -0.81 7.22
N THR A 252 7.28 -1.68 6.29
CA THR A 252 8.24 -2.77 6.55
C THR A 252 9.67 -2.43 6.12
N PHE A 253 9.82 -1.52 5.14
CA PHE A 253 11.12 -1.12 4.62
C PHE A 253 11.04 0.27 4.00
N VAL A 254 12.09 1.06 4.17
CA VAL A 254 12.25 2.39 3.57
C VAL A 254 13.69 2.54 3.06
N LEU A 255 13.83 2.99 1.82
CA LEU A 255 15.11 3.31 1.17
C LEU A 255 15.09 4.75 0.65
N ASN A 256 16.24 5.42 0.76
CA ASN A 256 16.48 6.80 0.31
C ASN A 256 15.36 7.76 0.71
N LEU A 257 14.97 7.72 1.99
CA LEU A 257 14.05 8.68 2.59
C LEU A 257 12.67 8.76 1.90
N ARG A 258 12.24 7.68 1.25
CA ARG A 258 10.88 7.59 0.69
C ARG A 258 9.83 7.77 1.78
N GLN A 259 8.79 8.54 1.50
CA GLN A 259 7.63 8.70 2.38
C GLN A 259 6.35 8.18 1.71
N ILE A 260 5.36 7.86 2.52
CA ILE A 260 3.99 7.57 2.11
C ILE A 260 3.04 8.38 2.99
N GLY A 261 1.98 8.92 2.40
CA GLY A 261 0.83 9.44 3.14
C GLY A 261 -0.33 8.45 3.08
N ILE A 262 -0.99 8.21 4.22
CA ILE A 262 -2.30 7.55 4.29
C ILE A 262 -3.34 8.64 4.43
N ASP A 263 -4.38 8.58 3.61
CA ASP A 263 -5.39 9.65 3.45
C ASP A 263 -6.74 9.18 3.99
N PHE A 264 -7.26 8.07 3.47
CA PHE A 264 -8.51 7.50 3.97
C PHE A 264 -8.58 6.00 3.73
N ILE A 265 -9.49 5.36 4.44
CA ILE A 265 -9.83 3.95 4.29
C ILE A 265 -11.28 3.87 3.81
N THR A 266 -11.58 2.98 2.87
CA THR A 266 -12.96 2.66 2.52
C THR A 266 -13.29 1.22 2.80
N TYR A 267 -14.56 0.93 3.08
CA TYR A 267 -15.08 -0.43 3.20
C TYR A 267 -16.55 -0.49 2.79
N ASN A 268 -17.00 -1.61 2.21
CA ASN A 268 -18.42 -1.83 1.95
C ASN A 268 -19.13 -2.26 3.24
N ALA A 269 -20.10 -1.48 3.70
CA ALA A 269 -20.83 -1.76 4.93
C ALA A 269 -21.71 -3.01 4.82
N SER A 270 -21.66 -3.86 5.86
CA SER A 270 -22.49 -5.06 5.98
C SER A 270 -23.58 -4.93 7.07
N PHE A 271 -23.88 -3.71 7.51
CA PHE A 271 -24.93 -3.37 8.48
C PHE A 271 -26.02 -2.51 7.82
N GLU A 272 -27.25 -2.60 8.32
CA GLU A 272 -28.42 -1.98 7.67
C GLU A 272 -28.51 -0.47 7.93
N SER A 273 -28.24 -0.04 9.16
CA SER A 273 -28.24 1.38 9.58
C SER A 273 -27.20 1.64 10.68
N ILE A 274 -26.89 2.91 10.95
CA ILE A 274 -25.95 3.31 12.01
C ILE A 274 -26.34 2.77 13.40
N ASP A 275 -27.65 2.64 13.68
CA ASP A 275 -28.17 2.13 14.95
C ASP A 275 -27.96 0.61 15.10
N SER A 276 -27.82 -0.09 13.98
CA SER A 276 -27.56 -1.53 13.92
C SER A 276 -26.07 -1.88 13.80
N MET A 277 -25.20 -0.87 13.68
CA MET A 277 -23.76 -1.09 13.53
C MET A 277 -23.19 -1.75 14.78
N PRO A 278 -22.55 -2.93 14.67
CA PRO A 278 -21.95 -3.58 15.82
C PRO A 278 -20.85 -2.74 16.44
N SER A 279 -20.73 -2.79 17.77
CA SER A 279 -19.66 -2.09 18.47
C SER A 279 -18.29 -2.63 18.02
N LEU A 280 -17.45 -1.72 17.51
CA LEU A 280 -16.07 -2.01 17.16
C LEU A 280 -15.18 -2.21 18.40
N SER A 281 -15.73 -2.12 19.62
CA SER A 281 -15.01 -2.34 20.89
C SER A 281 -15.09 -3.79 21.39
N ASP A 282 -15.98 -4.63 20.85
CA ASP A 282 -16.08 -6.01 21.33
C ASP A 282 -14.87 -6.82 20.88
N SER A 283 -14.20 -7.47 21.83
CA SER A 283 -13.17 -8.48 21.53
C SER A 283 -13.79 -9.61 20.71
N PRO A 284 -13.07 -10.22 19.74
CA PRO A 284 -13.67 -11.20 18.84
C PRO A 284 -14.29 -12.35 19.66
N VAL A 285 -15.59 -12.58 19.45
CA VAL A 285 -16.27 -13.80 19.88
C VAL A 285 -15.49 -14.96 19.28
N SER A 286 -14.95 -15.80 20.15
CA SER A 286 -14.16 -16.96 19.78
C SER A 286 -15.02 -17.98 19.02
N THR A 287 -15.15 -17.83 17.70
CA THR A 287 -15.45 -18.97 16.84
C THR A 287 -14.28 -19.93 16.91
N THR A 288 -14.58 -21.15 17.34
CA THR A 288 -13.64 -22.25 17.59
C THR A 288 -12.83 -22.59 16.33
N SER A 289 -11.74 -21.87 16.10
CA SER A 289 -10.72 -22.24 15.12
C SER A 289 -9.67 -23.09 15.83
N SER A 290 -9.51 -24.32 15.35
CA SER A 290 -8.49 -25.25 15.82
C SER A 290 -7.11 -24.57 15.77
N SER A 291 -6.50 -24.39 16.93
CA SER A 291 -5.15 -23.87 17.07
C SER A 291 -4.15 -24.80 16.36
N LYS A 292 -3.76 -24.46 15.14
CA LYS A 292 -2.48 -24.94 14.60
C LYS A 292 -1.41 -24.06 15.22
N THR A 293 -0.92 -24.47 16.38
CA THR A 293 0.32 -23.95 16.96
C THR A 293 1.44 -24.17 15.94
N THR A 294 1.84 -23.11 15.24
CA THR A 294 3.09 -23.12 14.51
C THR A 294 4.19 -23.17 15.55
N ASN A 295 4.81 -24.35 15.69
CA ASN A 295 5.89 -24.57 16.62
C ASN A 295 7.06 -23.66 16.22
N VAL A 296 7.18 -22.51 16.88
CA VAL A 296 8.32 -21.58 16.72
C VAL A 296 9.65 -22.31 16.90
N GLY A 297 9.68 -23.34 17.75
CA GLY A 297 10.82 -24.25 17.90
C GLY A 297 11.17 -25.09 16.66
N ALA A 298 10.19 -25.46 15.82
CA ALA A 298 10.43 -26.18 14.57
C ALA A 298 11.00 -25.24 13.48
N ILE A 299 10.52 -23.99 13.44
CA ILE A 299 11.04 -22.97 12.52
C ILE A 299 12.48 -22.58 12.93
N ALA A 300 12.72 -22.29 14.20
CA ALA A 300 14.07 -21.99 14.71
C ALA A 300 15.04 -23.18 14.57
N GLY A 301 14.56 -24.41 14.82
CA GLY A 301 15.37 -25.63 14.68
C GLY A 301 15.81 -25.91 13.24
N SER A 302 14.95 -25.62 12.26
CA SER A 302 15.26 -25.83 10.84
C SER A 302 16.35 -24.88 10.31
N VAL A 303 16.36 -23.63 10.76
CA VAL A 303 17.35 -22.63 10.34
C VAL A 303 18.72 -22.96 10.90
N VAL A 304 18.79 -23.30 12.20
CA VAL A 304 20.06 -23.73 12.83
C VAL A 304 20.57 -25.03 12.21
N GLY A 305 19.68 -26.02 12.00
CA GLY A 305 20.03 -27.28 11.34
C GLY A 305 20.50 -27.09 9.89
N GLY A 306 19.86 -26.21 9.14
CA GLY A 306 20.24 -25.88 7.76
C GLY A 306 21.62 -25.24 7.66
N VAL A 307 21.92 -24.26 8.53
CA VAL A 307 23.24 -23.60 8.55
C VAL A 307 24.35 -24.59 8.93
N VAL A 308 24.10 -25.47 9.92
CA VAL A 308 25.06 -26.51 10.31
C VAL A 308 25.25 -27.55 9.20
N PHE A 309 24.18 -27.95 8.52
CA PHE A 309 24.27 -28.91 7.42
C PHE A 309 25.03 -28.33 6.23
N VAL A 310 24.75 -27.08 5.83
CA VAL A 310 25.43 -26.42 4.71
C VAL A 310 26.93 -26.24 5.00
N THR A 311 27.29 -25.87 6.23
CA THR A 311 28.69 -25.73 6.63
C THR A 311 29.44 -27.06 6.62
N ILE A 312 28.85 -28.13 7.17
CA ILE A 312 29.45 -29.49 7.13
C ILE A 312 29.56 -29.99 5.68
N PHE A 313 28.54 -29.77 4.86
CA PHE A 313 28.52 -30.20 3.47
C PHE A 313 29.59 -29.47 2.64
N ALA A 314 29.74 -28.16 2.82
CA ALA A 314 30.80 -27.38 2.19
C ALA A 314 32.21 -27.87 2.61
N LEU A 315 32.39 -28.18 3.91
CA LEU A 315 33.65 -28.71 4.43
C LEU A 315 33.97 -30.10 3.85
N PHE A 316 32.94 -30.96 3.72
CA PHE A 316 33.06 -32.27 3.11
C PHE A 316 33.48 -32.17 1.63
N LEU A 317 32.82 -31.33 0.85
CA LEU A 317 33.18 -31.08 -0.55
C LEU A 317 34.59 -30.52 -0.69
N TYR A 318 35.01 -29.61 0.19
CA TYR A 318 36.36 -29.08 0.22
C TYR A 318 37.41 -30.18 0.46
N ILE A 319 37.19 -31.06 1.44
CA ILE A 319 38.10 -32.18 1.74
C ILE A 319 38.14 -33.17 0.57
N PHE A 320 36.99 -33.46 -0.06
CA PHE A 320 36.92 -34.35 -1.22
C PHE A 320 37.68 -33.79 -2.43
N LYS A 321 37.54 -32.49 -2.70
CA LYS A 321 38.32 -31.78 -3.73
C LYS A 321 39.81 -31.78 -3.40
N LYS A 322 40.19 -31.55 -2.14
CA LYS A 322 41.60 -31.58 -1.70
C LYS A 322 42.21 -32.97 -1.88
N ARG A 323 41.48 -34.04 -1.53
CA ARG A 323 41.93 -35.43 -1.72
C ARG A 323 42.05 -35.82 -3.20
N THR A 324 41.13 -35.37 -4.05
CA THR A 324 41.22 -35.63 -5.50
C THR A 324 42.31 -34.79 -6.18
N TYR A 325 42.56 -33.55 -5.73
CA TYR A 325 43.65 -32.72 -6.22
C TYR A 325 45.03 -33.30 -5.86
N GLN A 326 45.19 -33.84 -4.65
CA GLN A 326 46.42 -34.54 -4.24
C GLN A 326 46.67 -35.85 -5.02
N ARG A 327 45.60 -36.58 -5.40
CA ARG A 327 45.70 -37.77 -6.27
C ARG A 327 46.04 -37.44 -7.73
N ARG A 328 45.72 -36.23 -8.20
CA ARG A 328 46.10 -35.77 -9.56
C ARG A 328 47.57 -35.33 -9.64
N ARG A 329 48.17 -34.85 -8.54
CA ARG A 329 49.61 -34.51 -8.50
C ARG A 329 50.53 -35.75 -8.48
N THR A 330 50.07 -36.88 -7.93
CA THR A 330 50.83 -38.15 -7.96
C THR A 330 50.72 -38.93 -9.27
N ARG A 331 49.68 -38.70 -10.09
CA ARG A 331 49.57 -39.29 -11.45
C ARG A 331 50.21 -38.45 -12.56
N ALA A 332 50.36 -37.13 -12.38
CA ALA A 332 51.07 -36.29 -13.35
C ALA A 332 52.60 -36.42 -13.26
N ALA A 333 53.16 -36.77 -12.10
CA ALA A 333 54.60 -37.02 -11.95
C ALA A 333 55.06 -38.38 -12.53
N ALA A 334 54.17 -39.38 -12.63
CA ALA A 334 54.50 -40.69 -13.17
C ALA A 334 54.44 -40.77 -14.72
N VAL A 335 53.77 -39.83 -15.39
CA VAL A 335 53.64 -39.82 -16.86
C VAL A 335 54.75 -39.01 -17.55
N VAL A 336 55.42 -38.09 -16.86
CA VAL A 336 56.53 -37.30 -17.42
C VAL A 336 57.87 -38.04 -17.34
N ILE A 337 58.06 -38.95 -16.39
CA ILE A 337 59.32 -39.72 -16.23
C ILE A 337 59.36 -40.97 -17.16
N GLY A 338 58.21 -41.49 -17.58
CA GLY A 338 58.13 -42.69 -18.43
C GLY A 338 58.37 -42.46 -19.94
N ARG A 339 58.59 -41.22 -20.41
CA ARG A 339 58.69 -40.92 -21.86
C ARG A 339 60.11 -40.66 -22.38
N ASN A 340 61.13 -40.61 -21.53
CA ASN A 340 62.52 -40.32 -21.93
C ASN A 340 63.52 -41.42 -21.53
N TYR A 341 63.10 -42.69 -21.48
CA TYR A 341 64.05 -43.81 -21.36
C TYR A 341 64.33 -44.41 -22.74
N ASN A 342 65.43 -43.97 -23.37
CA ASN A 342 65.99 -44.59 -24.57
C ASN A 342 67.26 -45.38 -24.17
N PRO A 343 67.22 -46.71 -24.14
CA PRO A 343 68.34 -47.54 -23.64
C PRO A 343 69.55 -47.61 -24.60
N HIS A 344 69.58 -46.85 -25.69
CA HIS A 344 70.60 -46.98 -26.75
C HIS A 344 71.64 -45.84 -26.85
N LEU A 345 71.73 -44.89 -25.91
CA LEU A 345 72.62 -43.73 -26.07
C LEU A 345 73.63 -43.43 -24.94
N ASP A 346 73.76 -44.26 -23.89
CA ASP A 346 74.69 -43.93 -22.79
C ASP A 346 75.70 -45.03 -22.45
N ALA A 347 76.25 -45.67 -23.49
CA ALA A 347 77.39 -46.60 -23.40
C ALA A 347 78.76 -45.92 -23.46
N LYS A 348 78.83 -44.60 -23.23
CA LYS A 348 80.10 -43.87 -23.10
C LYS A 348 79.91 -42.85 -22.01
N HIS A 349 80.22 -43.22 -20.77
CA HIS A 349 80.96 -42.42 -19.81
C HIS A 349 81.27 -43.33 -18.61
N GLN A 350 82.49 -43.84 -18.56
CA GLN A 350 83.01 -44.52 -17.37
C GLN A 350 83.22 -43.49 -16.24
N PRO A 351 82.91 -43.84 -14.98
CA PRO A 351 83.15 -42.97 -13.83
C PRO A 351 84.56 -43.19 -13.26
N ILE A 352 85.23 -42.11 -12.87
CA ILE A 352 86.39 -42.14 -11.98
C ILE A 352 85.92 -41.75 -10.57
N ILE A 353 85.92 -42.77 -9.70
CA ILE A 353 86.33 -42.83 -8.28
C ILE A 353 86.18 -41.54 -7.44
N GLU A 354 85.38 -41.59 -6.35
CA GLU A 354 85.92 -41.66 -4.98
C GLU A 354 84.83 -41.89 -3.93
N ALA A 355 85.07 -42.92 -3.12
CA ALA A 355 84.26 -43.32 -1.99
C ALA A 355 84.63 -42.49 -0.77
N TYR A 356 83.64 -42.02 0.00
CA TYR A 356 83.84 -41.83 1.43
C TYR A 356 82.60 -42.21 2.24
N GLN A 357 82.89 -42.86 3.35
CA GLN A 357 82.08 -43.81 4.08
C GLN A 357 81.01 -43.18 4.98
N MET A 358 79.98 -43.99 5.25
CA MET A 358 78.96 -43.79 6.27
C MET A 358 79.55 -43.75 7.68
N ARG A 359 78.98 -42.90 8.54
CA ARG A 359 78.80 -43.23 9.97
C ARG A 359 77.38 -42.93 10.40
N ASP A 360 76.68 -44.01 10.74
CA ASP A 360 75.58 -44.03 11.70
C ASP A 360 76.02 -43.45 13.05
N GLN A 361 75.11 -42.78 13.76
CA GLN A 361 74.75 -43.18 15.13
C GLN A 361 73.57 -42.36 15.73
N LYS A 362 72.50 -43.11 16.05
CA LYS A 362 71.75 -43.18 17.32
C LYS A 362 71.08 -41.93 17.94
N ALA A 363 69.74 -42.00 17.95
CA ALA A 363 68.83 -42.09 19.10
C ALA A 363 68.96 -41.16 20.33
N LEU A 364 67.90 -40.33 20.52
CA LEU A 364 67.07 -40.02 21.72
C LEU A 364 67.75 -39.58 23.04
N PRO A 365 67.06 -38.81 23.93
CA PRO A 365 65.63 -38.49 23.99
C PRO A 365 65.24 -37.12 23.42
#